data_AF-A0A7V9DJ93-F1
#
_entry.id   AF-A0A7V9DJ93-F1
#
_cell.length_a   1.000
_cell.length_b   1.000
_cell.length_c   1.000
_cell.angle_alpha   90.00
_cell.angle_beta   90.00
_cell.angle_gamma   90.00
#
_symmetry.space_group_name_H-M   'P 1'
#
loop_
_entity.id
_entity.type
_entity.pdbx_description
1 polymer ?
#
loop_
_entity_poly.entity_id
_entity_poly.type
_entity_poly.pdbx_seq_one_letter_code
_entity_poly.pdbx_strand_id
1 'polypeptide(L)'
;PHASFLALDFERGQALANLAKLRRNFDAYGAGGFYDAIDVVTGKVSRYYLALDQGMVMAAIANELTGDAFQTYFSSEIEAAVRPVIAMEEFTAGG
;
A
#
# COMPACT_ATOMS: atom_id res chain seq x y z
N PRO A 1 -0.91 8.43 -1.77
CA PRO A 1 -1.80 7.46 -2.46
C PRO A 1 -1.44 5.99 -2.23
N HIS A 2 -0.14 5.64 -2.25
CA HIS A 2 0.36 4.28 -2.00
C HIS A 2 -0.23 3.63 -0.74
N ALA A 3 -0.40 4.38 0.36
CA ALA A 3 -0.97 3.86 1.60
C ALA A 3 -2.39 3.30 1.43
N SER A 4 -3.21 3.89 0.54
CA SER A 4 -4.53 3.33 0.24
C SER A 4 -4.47 2.08 -0.63
N PHE A 5 -3.42 1.90 -1.45
CA PHE A 5 -3.20 0.63 -2.15
C PHE A 5 -2.76 -0.47 -1.18
N LEU A 6 -1.86 -0.19 -0.24
CA LEU A 6 -1.43 -1.15 0.79
C LEU A 6 -2.59 -1.64 1.68
N ALA A 7 -3.68 -0.88 1.75
CA ALA A 7 -4.88 -1.26 2.49
C ALA A 7 -5.85 -2.16 1.70
N LEU A 8 -5.55 -2.51 0.44
CA LEU A 8 -6.43 -3.35 -0.39
C LEU A 8 -6.71 -4.71 0.26
N ASP A 9 -5.65 -5.39 0.72
CA ASP A 9 -5.74 -6.74 1.30
C ASP A 9 -6.53 -6.77 2.63
N PHE A 10 -6.66 -5.63 3.31
CA PHE A 10 -7.35 -5.53 4.61
C PHE A 10 -8.77 -4.97 4.48
N GLU A 11 -8.94 -3.89 3.72
CA GLU A 11 -10.18 -3.10 3.66
C GLU A 11 -10.44 -2.60 2.23
N ARG A 12 -10.46 -3.54 1.28
CA ARG A 12 -10.62 -3.30 -0.16
C ARG A 12 -11.65 -2.24 -0.52
N GLY A 13 -12.85 -2.33 0.06
CA GLY A 13 -13.94 -1.40 -0.23
C GLY A 13 -13.60 0.05 0.14
N GLN A 14 -13.03 0.27 1.33
CA GLN A 14 -12.64 1.59 1.80
C GLN A 14 -11.40 2.12 1.06
N ALA A 15 -10.44 1.25 0.78
CA ALA A 15 -9.25 1.55 -0.03
C ALA A 15 -9.64 2.10 -1.40
N LEU A 16 -10.48 1.38 -2.14
CA LEU A 16 -10.96 1.80 -3.46
C LEU A 16 -11.80 3.08 -3.40
N ALA A 17 -12.68 3.20 -2.40
CA ALA A 17 -13.47 4.41 -2.20
C ALA A 17 -12.58 5.63 -1.94
N ASN A 18 -11.50 5.48 -1.17
CA ASN A 18 -10.56 6.56 -0.92
C ASN A 18 -9.77 6.94 -2.18
N LEU A 19 -9.23 5.96 -2.91
CA LEU A 19 -8.53 6.20 -4.18
C LEU A 19 -9.41 6.93 -5.21
N ALA A 20 -10.69 6.55 -5.30
CA ALA A 20 -11.66 7.22 -6.16
C ALA A 20 -11.91 8.67 -5.72
N LYS A 21 -12.02 8.94 -4.40
CA LYS A 21 -12.13 10.31 -3.86
C LYS A 21 -10.90 11.14 -4.19
N LEU A 22 -9.70 10.58 -4.01
CA LEU A 22 -8.44 11.27 -4.29
C LEU A 22 -8.34 11.65 -5.78
N ARG A 23 -8.62 10.70 -6.69
CA ARG A 23 -8.58 10.95 -8.13
C ARG A 23 -9.61 11.98 -8.58
N ARG A 24 -10.79 12.00 -7.97
CA ARG A 24 -11.87 12.94 -8.34
C ARG A 24 -11.62 14.34 -7.80
N ASN A 25 -11.13 14.45 -6.57
CA ASN A 25 -11.07 15.73 -5.86
C ASN A 25 -9.74 16.47 -6.04
N PHE A 26 -8.68 15.79 -6.51
CA PHE A 26 -7.36 16.37 -6.70
C PHE A 26 -6.81 15.98 -8.07
N ASP A 27 -6.00 16.84 -8.69
CA ASP A 27 -5.27 16.53 -9.92
C ASP A 27 -4.05 15.64 -9.62
N ALA A 28 -4.34 14.46 -9.08
CA ALA A 28 -3.41 13.54 -8.45
C ALA A 28 -3.03 12.33 -9.33
N TYR A 29 -3.47 12.31 -10.59
CA TYR A 29 -3.31 11.16 -11.48
C TYR A 29 -2.80 11.60 -12.85
N GLY A 30 -1.63 11.09 -13.26
CA GLY A 30 -1.01 11.38 -14.54
C GLY A 30 -0.64 10.12 -15.31
N ALA A 31 0.27 10.25 -16.28
CA ALA A 31 0.69 9.15 -17.16
C ALA A 31 1.27 7.93 -16.43
N GLY A 32 1.91 8.15 -15.27
CA GLY A 32 2.46 7.09 -14.42
C GLY A 32 1.50 6.58 -13.35
N GLY A 33 0.22 6.96 -13.39
CA GLY A 33 -0.75 6.65 -12.34
C GLY A 33 -0.85 7.74 -11.28
N PHE A 34 -1.10 7.35 -10.03
CA PHE A 34 -1.14 8.30 -8.92
C PHE A 34 0.24 8.90 -8.66
N TYR A 35 0.28 10.21 -8.44
CA TYR A 35 1.46 10.87 -7.91
C TYR A 35 1.73 10.49 -6.45
N ASP A 36 2.96 10.74 -6.02
CA ASP A 36 3.52 10.44 -4.70
C ASP A 36 2.61 10.81 -3.52
N ALA A 37 2.29 12.10 -3.38
CA ALA A 37 1.59 12.62 -2.20
C ALA A 37 0.61 13.75 -2.52
N ILE A 38 -0.40 13.88 -1.64
CA ILE A 38 -1.43 14.92 -1.68
C ILE A 38 -1.56 15.47 -0.26
N ASP A 39 -1.42 16.78 -0.10
CA ASP A 39 -1.89 17.47 1.09
C ASP A 39 -3.39 17.73 0.92
N VAL A 40 -4.22 17.01 1.69
CA VAL A 40 -5.68 17.09 1.59
C VAL A 40 -6.28 18.36 2.16
N VAL A 41 -5.52 19.11 2.98
CA VAL A 41 -5.98 20.38 3.56
C VAL A 41 -5.76 21.51 2.55
N THR A 42 -4.58 21.56 1.93
CA THR A 42 -4.23 22.62 0.98
C THR A 42 -4.55 22.27 -0.48
N GLY A 43 -4.78 20.99 -0.78
CA GLY A 43 -4.97 20.48 -2.13
C GLY A 43 -3.68 20.38 -2.96
N LYS A 44 -2.51 20.62 -2.35
CA LYS A 44 -1.23 20.58 -3.05
C LYS A 44 -0.87 19.13 -3.39
N VAL A 45 -0.56 18.89 -4.66
CA VAL A 45 -0.13 17.59 -5.17
C VAL A 45 1.38 17.60 -5.44
N SER A 46 2.09 16.62 -4.89
CA SER A 46 3.50 16.36 -5.18
C SER A 46 3.61 15.56 -6.48
N ARG A 47 3.83 16.24 -7.62
CA ARG A 47 3.80 15.61 -8.96
C ARG A 47 5.08 14.84 -9.33
N TYR A 48 5.49 13.94 -8.45
CA TYR A 48 6.59 13.01 -8.69
C TYR A 48 6.07 11.58 -8.73
N TYR A 49 6.82 10.72 -9.42
CA TYR A 49 6.65 9.28 -9.37
C TYR A 49 7.90 8.70 -8.69
N LEU A 50 7.82 8.42 -7.39
CA LEU A 50 8.90 7.74 -6.70
C LEU A 50 8.81 6.25 -6.99
N ALA A 51 9.94 5.65 -7.42
CA ALA A 51 9.99 4.22 -7.73
C ALA A 51 9.57 3.35 -6.53
N LEU A 52 9.90 3.78 -5.31
CA LEU A 52 9.47 3.13 -4.08
C LEU A 52 7.94 3.06 -3.97
N ASP A 53 7.27 4.21 -4.07
CA ASP A 53 5.81 4.31 -3.99
C ASP A 53 5.11 3.53 -5.09
N GLN A 54 5.60 3.63 -6.33
CA GLN A 54 5.04 2.87 -7.45
C GLN A 54 5.27 1.37 -7.26
N GLY A 55 6.42 0.97 -6.71
CA GLY A 55 6.70 -0.42 -6.36
C GLY A 55 5.72 -0.96 -5.31
N MET A 56 5.46 -0.19 -4.25
CA MET A 56 4.46 -0.55 -3.23
C MET A 56 3.05 -0.68 -3.81
N VAL A 57 2.65 0.24 -4.70
CA VAL A 57 1.35 0.16 -5.40
C VAL A 57 1.26 -1.12 -6.25
N MET A 58 2.30 -1.41 -7.03
CA MET A 58 2.32 -2.61 -7.88
C MET A 58 2.30 -3.91 -7.06
N ALA A 59 3.05 -3.97 -5.95
CA ALA A 59 3.05 -5.13 -5.06
C ALA A 59 1.67 -5.35 -4.42
N ALA A 60 1.01 -4.29 -3.94
CA ALA A 60 -0.32 -4.39 -3.36
C ALA A 60 -1.38 -4.83 -4.38
N ILE A 61 -1.33 -4.29 -5.61
CA ILE A 61 -2.23 -4.75 -6.69
C ILE A 61 -1.96 -6.22 -7.02
N ALA A 62 -0.70 -6.64 -7.05
CA ALA A 62 -0.35 -8.04 -7.31
C ALA A 62 -0.91 -8.97 -6.24
N ASN A 63 -0.74 -8.64 -4.95
CA ASN A 63 -1.32 -9.41 -3.84
C ASN A 63 -2.84 -9.54 -3.97
N GLU A 64 -3.55 -8.41 -4.05
CA GLU A 64 -5.01 -8.35 -4.17
C GLU A 64 -5.53 -9.17 -5.36
N LEU A 65 -4.86 -9.13 -6.51
CA LEU A 65 -5.30 -9.85 -7.72
C LEU A 65 -4.92 -11.33 -7.74
N THR A 66 -3.89 -11.72 -6.99
CA THR A 66 -3.34 -13.09 -7.03
C THR A 66 -3.58 -13.88 -5.75
N GLY A 67 -4.31 -13.33 -4.78
CA GLY A 67 -4.51 -13.95 -3.48
C GLY A 67 -3.19 -14.07 -2.72
N ASP A 68 -2.48 -12.95 -2.57
CA ASP A 68 -1.25 -12.83 -1.79
C ASP A 68 -0.08 -13.68 -2.28
N ALA A 69 -0.02 -14.03 -3.56
CA ALA A 69 1.03 -14.90 -4.10
C ALA A 69 2.44 -14.27 -3.94
N PHE A 70 2.57 -12.95 -4.14
CA PHE A 70 3.85 -12.26 -3.95
C PHE A 70 4.28 -12.25 -2.48
N GLN A 71 3.37 -11.92 -1.56
CA GLN A 71 3.64 -11.98 -0.13
C GLN A 71 3.99 -13.40 0.33
N THR A 72 3.27 -14.41 -0.15
CA THR A 72 3.51 -15.82 0.19
C THR A 72 4.90 -16.25 -0.25
N TYR A 73 5.26 -15.96 -1.52
CA TYR A 73 6.59 -16.26 -2.05
C TYR A 73 7.69 -15.56 -1.24
N PHE A 74 7.54 -14.27 -0.97
CA PHE A 74 8.55 -13.53 -0.22
C PHE A 74 8.69 -14.05 1.22
N SER A 75 7.56 -14.35 1.87
CA SER A 75 7.54 -14.84 3.25
C SER A 75 8.32 -16.15 3.38
N SER A 76 8.15 -17.09 2.44
CA SER A 76 8.90 -18.36 2.47
C SER A 76 10.41 -18.19 2.36
N GLU A 77 10.89 -17.13 1.70
CA GLU A 77 12.33 -16.87 1.55
C GLU A 77 12.97 -16.33 2.85
N ILE A 78 12.20 -15.62 3.68
CA ILE A 78 12.72 -14.94 4.88
C ILE A 78 12.31 -15.61 6.19
N GLU A 79 11.34 -16.52 6.15
CA GLU A 79 10.69 -17.08 7.35
C GLU A 79 11.69 -17.64 8.35
N ALA A 80 12.66 -18.45 7.89
CA ALA A 80 13.65 -19.08 8.76
C ALA A 80 14.50 -18.06 9.52
N ALA A 81 14.79 -16.91 8.92
CA ALA A 81 15.58 -15.84 9.53
C ALA A 81 14.74 -14.94 10.44
N VAL A 82 13.47 -14.71 10.09
CA VAL A 82 12.62 -13.73 10.77
C VAL A 82 11.80 -14.35 11.90
N ARG A 83 11.36 -15.60 11.76
CA ARG A 83 10.52 -16.31 12.75
C ARG A 83 11.10 -16.29 14.18
N PRO A 84 12.42 -16.49 14.41
CA PRO A 84 12.99 -16.41 15.76
C PRO A 84 12.91 -15.01 16.37
N VAL A 85 13.00 -13.95 15.55
CA VAL A 85 12.97 -12.56 16.01
C VAL A 85 11.56 -12.16 16.42
N ILE A 86 10.57 -12.46 15.57
CA ILE A 86 9.15 -12.18 15.85
C ILE A 86 8.65 -13.00 17.05
N ALA A 87 9.13 -14.24 17.23
CA ALA A 87 8.71 -15.09 18.34
C ALA A 87 9.10 -14.56 19.74
N MET A 88 10.06 -13.64 19.81
CA MET A 88 10.42 -12.96 21.06
C MET A 88 9.49 -11.78 21.40
N GLU A 89 8.67 -11.33 20.45
CA GLU A 89 7.76 -10.20 20.65
C GLU A 89 6.55 -10.64 21.48
N GLU A 90 6.33 -10.00 22.63
CA GLU A 90 5.10 -10.14 23.40
C GLU A 90 4.03 -9.19 22.83
N PHE A 91 3.12 -9.74 22.01
CA PHE A 91 1.99 -8.99 21.50
C PHE A 91 0.92 -8.84 22.60
N THR A 92 0.95 -7.73 23.33
CA THR A 92 -0.22 -7.29 24.10
C THR A 92 -1.22 -6.66 23.14
N ALA A 93 -2.19 -7.46 22.68
CA ALA A 93 -3.34 -6.92 21.98
C ALA A 93 -4.06 -5.95 22.93
N GLY A 94 -4.07 -4.66 22.61
CA GLY A 94 -4.89 -3.66 23.29
C GLY A 94 -6.36 -4.06 23.14
N GLY A 95 -7.01 -4.36 24.26
CA GLY A 95 -8.44 -4.65 24.35
C GLY A 95 -9.32 -3.41 24.19
#